data_AF-A0A7X5EKD2-F1
#
_entry.id   AF-A0A7X5EKD2-F1
#
_cell.length_a   1.000
_cell.length_b   1.000
_cell.length_c   1.000
_cell.angle_alpha   90.00
_cell.angle_beta   90.00
_cell.angle_gamma   90.00
#
_symmetry.space_group_name_H-M   'P 1'
#
loop_
_entity.id
_entity.type
_entity.pdbx_description
1 polymer ?
#
loop_
_entity_poly.entity_id
_entity_poly.type
_entity_poly.pdbx_seq_one_letter_code
_entity_poly.pdbx_strand_id
1 'polypeptide(L)'
;MWGLYLDSKAFEDGLFHAVVQYKIDNSKALVISPKANYELDIKEIMELPAPPRFVYGEKVSPCNHPDITGVIVRIHWHFKRNCYFYIISVNEKTRSKRYFDDDLISAV
;
A
#
# COMPACT_ATOMS: atom_id res chain seq x y z
N MET A 1 7.66 -7.34 7.26
CA MET A 1 8.31 -7.02 5.97
C MET A 1 7.29 -6.35 5.06
N TRP A 2 7.76 -5.72 3.98
CA TRP A 2 6.92 -5.09 2.97
C TRP A 2 7.29 -5.62 1.60
N GLY A 3 6.30 -5.88 0.75
CA GLY A 3 6.52 -6.52 -0.54
C GLY A 3 5.40 -6.25 -1.53
N LEU A 4 5.64 -6.53 -2.80
CA LEU A 4 4.60 -6.52 -3.83
C LEU A 4 3.97 -7.90 -3.96
N TYR A 5 2.65 -7.95 -3.88
CA TYR A 5 1.87 -9.15 -4.13
C TYR A 5 1.81 -9.42 -5.64
N LEU A 6 2.38 -10.53 -6.09
CA LEU A 6 2.51 -10.88 -7.52
C LEU A 6 1.59 -12.02 -7.97
N ASP A 7 0.88 -12.70 -7.06
CA ASP A 7 -0.07 -13.73 -7.46
C ASP A 7 -1.33 -13.11 -8.11
N SER A 8 -1.57 -13.51 -9.36
CA SER A 8 -2.64 -12.99 -10.21
C SER A 8 -4.03 -13.37 -9.73
N LYS A 9 -4.18 -14.38 -8.87
CA LYS A 9 -5.47 -14.72 -8.24
C LYS A 9 -5.99 -13.57 -7.38
N ALA A 10 -5.10 -12.76 -6.84
CA ALA A 10 -5.46 -11.60 -6.03
C ALA A 10 -5.87 -10.37 -6.86
N PHE A 11 -6.00 -10.52 -8.18
CA PHE A 11 -6.52 -9.48 -9.06
C PHE A 11 -7.96 -9.10 -8.73
N GLU A 12 -8.81 -10.09 -8.45
CA GLU A 12 -10.23 -9.87 -8.09
C GLU A 12 -10.37 -9.08 -6.78
N ASP A 13 -9.43 -9.27 -5.86
CA ASP A 13 -9.37 -8.54 -4.58
C ASP A 13 -8.69 -7.17 -4.69
N GLY A 14 -8.21 -6.80 -5.89
CA GLY A 14 -7.47 -5.55 -6.13
C GLY A 14 -6.11 -5.51 -5.45
N LEU A 15 -5.56 -6.67 -5.06
CA LEU A 15 -4.28 -6.82 -4.39
C LEU A 15 -3.14 -7.16 -5.36
N PHE A 16 -3.43 -7.57 -6.60
CA PHE A 16 -2.38 -7.76 -7.60
C PHE A 16 -1.59 -6.46 -7.82
N HIS A 17 -0.26 -6.53 -7.66
CA HIS A 17 0.66 -5.38 -7.64
C HIS A 17 0.39 -4.35 -6.53
N ALA A 18 -0.34 -4.72 -5.48
CA ALA A 18 -0.42 -3.93 -4.26
C ALA A 18 0.82 -4.17 -3.39
N VAL A 19 1.22 -3.13 -2.67
CA VAL A 19 2.23 -3.24 -1.61
C VAL A 19 1.53 -3.80 -0.37
N VAL A 20 2.04 -4.89 0.17
CA VAL A 20 1.47 -5.56 1.34
C VAL A 20 2.47 -5.60 2.48
N GLN A 21 1.96 -5.53 3.70
CA GLN A 21 2.74 -5.87 4.88
C GLN A 21 2.58 -7.37 5.11
N TYR A 22 3.68 -8.08 5.32
CA TYR A 22 3.66 -9.52 5.54
C TYR A 22 4.69 -9.98 6.58
N LYS A 23 4.51 -11.18 7.10
CA LYS A 23 5.50 -11.94 7.85
C LYS A 23 5.77 -13.28 7.17
N ILE A 24 6.92 -13.87 7.43
CA ILE A 24 7.20 -15.24 7.00
C ILE A 24 6.80 -16.19 8.12
N ASP A 25 6.05 -17.23 7.78
CA ASP A 25 5.65 -18.31 8.67
C ASP A 25 5.74 -19.63 7.89
N ASN A 26 6.50 -20.61 8.39
CA ASN A 26 6.71 -21.92 7.75
C ASN A 26 6.97 -21.86 6.24
N SER A 27 7.89 -20.98 5.80
CA SER A 27 8.26 -20.77 4.39
C SER A 27 7.15 -20.20 3.49
N LYS A 28 6.08 -19.66 4.07
CA LYS A 28 5.06 -18.87 3.37
C LYS A 28 5.08 -17.43 3.82
N ALA A 29 4.63 -16.53 2.96
CA ALA A 29 4.33 -15.16 3.34
C ALA A 29 2.87 -15.06 3.76
N LEU A 30 2.63 -14.60 4.99
CA LEU A 30 1.31 -14.29 5.52
C LEU A 30 1.08 -12.79 5.46
N VAL A 31 0.08 -12.35 4.70
CA VAL A 31 -0.32 -10.95 4.61
C VAL A 31 -0.98 -10.50 5.91
N ILE A 32 -0.52 -9.35 6.40
CA ILE A 32 -1.02 -8.65 7.59
C ILE A 32 -1.90 -7.45 7.17
N SER A 33 -1.50 -6.74 6.11
CA SER A 33 -2.18 -5.53 5.61
C SER A 33 -2.10 -5.47 4.08
N PRO A 34 -3.14 -4.98 3.36
CA PRO A 34 -4.36 -4.31 3.86
C PRO A 34 -5.46 -5.24 4.38
N LYS A 35 -5.40 -6.52 4.06
CA LYS A 35 -6.33 -7.55 4.56
C LYS A 35 -5.51 -8.74 5.04
N ALA A 36 -5.74 -9.15 6.28
CA ALA A 36 -5.23 -10.42 6.76
C ALA A 36 -5.90 -11.60 6.03
N ASN A 37 -5.31 -12.80 6.16
CA ASN A 37 -5.82 -14.10 5.69
C ASN A 37 -5.35 -14.56 4.30
N TYR A 38 -4.44 -13.84 3.65
CA TYR A 38 -3.78 -14.34 2.45
C TYR A 38 -2.45 -14.99 2.82
N GLU A 39 -2.32 -16.27 2.52
CA GLU A 39 -1.06 -16.99 2.48
C GLU A 39 -0.62 -17.13 1.03
N LEU A 40 0.64 -16.81 0.76
CA LEU A 40 1.24 -16.95 -0.56
C LEU A 40 2.62 -17.59 -0.47
N ASP A 41 3.04 -18.21 -1.56
CA ASP A 41 4.42 -18.70 -1.68
C ASP A 41 5.37 -17.49 -1.65
N ILE A 42 6.54 -17.63 -1.02
CA ILE A 42 7.54 -16.56 -0.97
C ILE A 42 7.95 -16.11 -2.38
N LYS A 43 7.87 -16.98 -3.40
CA LYS A 43 8.14 -16.63 -4.80
C LYS A 43 7.12 -15.68 -5.41
N GLU A 44 5.92 -15.59 -4.84
CA GLU A 44 4.82 -14.75 -5.28
C GLU A 44 4.81 -13.39 -4.57
N ILE A 45 5.81 -13.11 -3.75
CA ILE A 45 6.05 -11.80 -3.14
C ILE A 45 7.43 -11.26 -3.53
N MET A 46 7.46 -10.04 -4.06
CA MET A 46 8.73 -9.34 -4.27
C MET A 46 8.99 -8.43 -3.08
N GLU A 47 9.98 -8.77 -2.26
CA GLU A 47 10.38 -7.95 -1.11
C GLU A 47 10.80 -6.55 -1.57
N LEU A 48 10.36 -5.53 -0.83
CA LEU A 48 10.69 -4.13 -1.09
C LEU A 48 11.78 -3.66 -0.12
N PRO A 49 12.69 -2.78 -0.58
CA PRO A 49 13.92 -2.45 0.15
C PRO A 49 13.70 -1.61 1.42
N ALA A 50 12.55 -0.95 1.54
CA ALA A 50 12.22 -0.07 2.67
C ALA A 50 10.70 -0.09 2.91
N PRO A 51 10.20 0.18 4.12
CA PRO A 51 8.78 0.34 4.36
C PRO A 51 8.22 1.59 3.65
N PRO A 52 6.91 1.63 3.30
CA PRO A 52 6.27 2.85 2.85
C PRO A 52 6.24 3.88 3.98
N ARG A 53 6.32 5.17 3.62
CA ARG A 53 6.24 6.28 4.57
C ARG A 53 4.89 6.33 5.29
N PHE A 54 3.80 6.08 4.56
CA PHE A 54 2.44 6.03 5.08
C PHE A 54 1.87 4.61 4.96
N VAL A 55 1.11 4.17 5.97
CA VAL A 55 0.53 2.82 6.02
C VAL A 55 -0.98 2.83 5.76
N TYR A 56 -1.55 1.67 5.44
CA TYR A 56 -3.00 1.53 5.24
C TYR A 56 -3.78 2.00 6.47
N GLY A 57 -4.87 2.74 6.24
CA GLY A 57 -5.69 3.30 7.31
C GLY A 57 -5.13 4.58 7.95
N GLU A 58 -3.89 4.97 7.64
CA GLU A 58 -3.31 6.21 8.15
C GLU A 58 -4.05 7.43 7.58
N LYS A 59 -4.31 8.42 8.45
CA LYS A 59 -4.88 9.70 8.05
C LYS A 59 -3.77 10.61 7.53
N VAL A 60 -3.98 11.16 6.35
CA VAL A 60 -3.02 12.03 5.66
C VAL A 60 -3.73 13.22 5.03
N SER A 61 -2.98 14.29 4.81
CA SER A 61 -3.45 15.47 4.06
C SER A 61 -2.49 15.78 2.92
N PRO A 62 -3.01 16.17 1.73
CA PRO A 62 -2.16 16.71 0.68
C PRO A 62 -1.42 17.97 1.14
N CYS A 63 -0.12 18.08 0.86
CA CYS A 63 0.68 19.25 1.24
C CYS A 63 0.09 20.57 0.72
N ASN A 64 -0.56 20.54 -0.44
CA ASN A 64 -1.16 21.71 -1.08
C ASN A 64 -2.60 22.01 -0.62
N HIS A 65 -3.25 21.09 0.10
CA HIS A 65 -4.60 21.22 0.64
C HIS A 65 -4.66 20.60 2.04
N PRO A 66 -3.99 21.21 3.04
CA PRO A 66 -3.87 20.64 4.39
C PRO A 66 -5.20 20.57 5.14
N ASP A 67 -6.22 21.31 4.69
CA ASP A 67 -7.59 21.28 5.19
C ASP A 67 -8.34 19.99 4.82
N ILE A 68 -7.83 19.24 3.84
CA ILE A 68 -8.44 17.98 3.40
C ILE A 68 -7.76 16.82 4.12
N THR A 69 -8.52 16.11 4.96
CA THR A 69 -8.07 14.82 5.53
C THR A 69 -8.57 13.66 4.68
N GLY A 70 -7.64 12.82 4.25
CA GLY A 70 -7.90 11.54 3.61
C GLY A 70 -7.32 10.37 4.40
N VAL A 71 -7.60 9.16 3.93
CA VAL A 71 -7.11 7.90 4.50
C VAL A 71 -6.39 7.10 3.41
N ILE A 72 -5.21 6.55 3.70
CA ILE A 72 -4.51 5.65 2.78
C ILE A 72 -5.33 4.38 2.57
N VAL A 73 -5.78 4.15 1.33
CA VAL A 73 -6.57 2.97 0.96
C VAL A 73 -5.87 2.05 -0.02
N ARG A 74 -4.86 2.54 -0.76
CA ARG A 74 -3.99 1.71 -1.60
C ARG A 74 -2.55 2.19 -1.53
N ILE A 75 -1.63 1.24 -1.50
CA ILE A 75 -0.19 1.47 -1.59
C ILE A 75 0.31 0.65 -2.79
N HIS A 76 1.08 1.29 -3.65
CA HIS A 76 1.64 0.68 -4.85
C HIS A 76 3.10 1.06 -5.02
N TRP A 77 3.82 0.27 -5.82
CA TRP A 77 5.21 0.55 -6.17
C TRP A 77 5.33 1.09 -7.59
N HIS A 78 6.06 2.19 -7.77
CA HIS A 78 6.37 2.75 -9.07
C HIS A 78 7.73 2.25 -9.57
N PHE A 79 7.75 1.13 -10.32
CA PHE A 79 8.98 0.48 -10.78
C PHE A 79 10.03 1.41 -11.41
N LYS A 80 9.64 2.35 -12.28
CA LYS A 80 10.59 3.26 -12.93
C LYS A 80 11.22 4.31 -12.01
N ARG A 81 10.52 4.66 -10.92
CA ARG A 81 10.95 5.69 -9.95
C ARG A 81 11.49 5.05 -8.66
N ASN A 82 11.31 3.74 -8.53
CA ASN A 82 11.71 2.96 -7.37
C ASN A 82 11.18 3.54 -6.05
N CYS A 83 9.90 3.94 -6.04
CA CYS A 83 9.27 4.61 -4.90
C CYS A 83 7.81 4.19 -4.74
N TYR A 84 7.26 4.50 -3.57
CA TYR A 84 5.85 4.29 -3.26
C TYR A 84 4.96 5.36 -3.89
N PHE A 85 3.73 4.97 -4.22
CA PHE A 85 2.65 5.90 -4.42
C PHE A 85 1.36 5.39 -3.77
N TYR A 86 0.52 6.35 -3.43
CA TYR A 86 -0.65 6.17 -2.58
C TYR A 86 -1.90 6.60 -3.32
N ILE A 87 -2.99 5.90 -3.02
CA ILE A 87 -4.35 6.35 -3.29
C ILE A 87 -5.03 6.59 -1.95
N ILE A 88 -5.66 7.75 -1.82
CA ILE A 88 -6.38 8.15 -0.62
C ILE A 88 -7.89 8.15 -0.86
N SER A 89 -8.65 7.91 0.20
CA SER A 89 -10.09 8.17 0.26
C SER A 89 -10.35 9.44 1.05
N VAL A 90 -11.23 10.31 0.55
CA VAL A 90 -11.67 11.54 1.24
C VAL A 90 -13.19 11.48 1.32
N ASN A 91 -13.75 11.59 2.52
CA ASN A 91 -15.20 11.42 2.75
C ASN A 91 -15.72 10.13 2.10
N GLU A 92 -15.03 9.01 2.36
CA GLU A 92 -15.33 7.66 1.86
C GLU A 92 -15.24 7.48 0.33
N LYS A 93 -14.86 8.53 -0.41
CA LYS A 93 -14.65 8.48 -1.86
C LYS A 93 -13.18 8.39 -2.20
N THR A 94 -12.80 7.26 -2.80
CA THR A 94 -11.47 7.03 -3.36
C THR A 94 -11.16 8.06 -4.45
N ARG A 95 -10.02 8.74 -4.33
CA ARG A 95 -9.52 9.67 -5.34
C ARG A 95 -8.77 8.90 -6.42
N SER A 96 -8.81 9.39 -7.67
CA SER A 96 -8.02 8.81 -8.77
C SER A 96 -6.57 9.30 -8.81
N LYS A 97 -6.27 10.42 -8.15
CA LYS A 97 -4.92 10.99 -8.08
C LYS A 97 -3.99 10.06 -7.31
N ARG A 98 -2.79 9.87 -7.86
CA ARG A 98 -1.65 9.23 -7.20
C ARG A 98 -0.88 10.28 -6.41
N TYR A 99 -0.54 9.96 -5.17
CA TYR A 99 0.27 10.78 -4.29
C TYR A 99 1.59 10.06 -4.01
N PHE A 100 2.71 10.77 -4.01
CA PHE A 100 4.01 10.28 -3.58
C PHE A 100 4.33 10.75 -2.16
N ASP A 101 5.43 10.28 -1.59
CA ASP A 101 5.85 10.60 -0.22
C ASP A 101 5.85 12.10 0.11
N ASP A 102 6.25 12.94 -0.85
CA ASP A 102 6.34 14.40 -0.68
C ASP A 102 5.03 15.14 -0.96
N ASP A 103 4.02 14.46 -1.49
CA ASP A 103 2.69 15.04 -1.74
C ASP A 103 1.79 15.01 -0.50
N LEU A 104 2.18 14.29 0.56
CA LEU A 104 1.36 14.01 1.73
C LEU A 104 2.08 14.35 3.04
N ILE A 105 1.31 14.74 4.04
CA ILE A 105 1.70 14.85 5.44
C ILE A 105 0.75 14.03 6.31
N SER A 106 1.22 13.53 7.46
CA SER A 106 0.34 12.89 8.44
C SER A 106 -0.65 13.93 8.97
N ALA A 107 -1.94 13.59 8.95
CA ALA A 107 -2.98 14.43 9.51
C ALA A 107 -3.20 14.05 10.98
N VAL A 108 -3.31 15.06 11.85
CA VAL A 108 -3.58 14.91 13.29
C VAL A 108 -5.05 14.60 13.52
#